data_AF-A0A1J3IPD7-F1
#
_entry.id   AF-A0A1J3IPD7-F1
#
_cell.length_a   1.000
_cell.length_b   1.000
_cell.length_c   1.000
_cell.angle_alpha   90.00
_cell.angle_beta   90.00
_cell.angle_gamma   90.00
#
_symmetry.space_group_name_H-M   'P 1'
#
loop_
_entity.id
_entity.type
_entity.pdbx_description
1 polymer ?
#
loop_
_entity_poly.entity_id
_entity_poly.type
_entity_poly.pdbx_seq_one_letter_code
_entity_poly.pdbx_strand_id
1 'polypeptide(L)'
;LQLCVGQRCLIIQLSHCDRVPDELRSFLADPQTIYVGVWNNQDARKLARSRHQLVIGQLLDIKDYVQDSAGGSMGGCSFEAIVKECMGYHGVRLDGEISRSDWSVYYLCDEQILQASLDAYVCAALGVWVRLW
;
A
#
# COMPACT_ATOMS: atom_id res chain seq x y z
N LEU A 1 -0.49 -7.59 -5.30
CA LEU A 1 0.50 -6.50 -5.20
C LEU A 1 -0.14 -5.25 -5.76
N GLN A 2 -0.07 -4.15 -5.05
CA GLN A 2 -0.61 -2.85 -5.45
C GLN A 2 0.54 -1.85 -5.48
N LEU A 3 0.63 -1.03 -6.53
CA LEU A 3 1.63 0.02 -6.67
C LEU A 3 0.92 1.30 -7.10
N CYS A 4 1.29 2.44 -6.53
CA CYS A 4 0.73 3.73 -6.92
C CYS A 4 1.83 4.76 -7.12
N VAL A 5 1.74 5.52 -8.21
CA VAL A 5 2.58 6.69 -8.47
C VAL A 5 1.69 7.84 -8.91
N GLY A 6 1.71 8.93 -8.13
CA GLY A 6 0.80 10.06 -8.33
C GLY A 6 -0.67 9.63 -8.21
N GLN A 7 -1.40 9.67 -9.32
CA GLN A 7 -2.83 9.31 -9.39
C GLN A 7 -3.08 8.00 -10.15
N ARG A 8 -2.03 7.19 -10.38
CA ARG A 8 -2.13 5.94 -11.14
C ARG A 8 -1.80 4.76 -10.26
N CYS A 9 -2.79 3.89 -10.08
CA CYS A 9 -2.63 2.62 -9.38
C CYS A 9 -2.48 1.47 -10.38
N LEU A 10 -1.58 0.54 -10.07
CA LEU A 10 -1.36 -0.71 -10.77
C LEU A 10 -1.61 -1.86 -9.79
N ILE A 11 -2.55 -2.74 -10.14
CA ILE A 11 -2.85 -3.96 -9.38
C ILE A 11 -2.29 -5.16 -10.14
N ILE A 12 -1.45 -5.94 -9.47
CA ILE A 12 -0.83 -7.15 -10.00
C ILE A 12 -1.27 -8.34 -9.14
N GLN A 13 -2.11 -9.20 -9.69
CA GLN A 13 -2.58 -10.44 -9.07
C GLN A 13 -1.51 -11.55 -9.17
N LEU A 14 -0.50 -11.48 -8.29
CA LEU A 14 0.65 -12.39 -8.27
C LEU A 14 0.27 -13.89 -8.22
N SER A 15 -0.88 -14.25 -7.64
CA SER A 15 -1.41 -15.62 -7.59
C SER A 15 -1.68 -16.21 -8.98
N HIS A 16 -1.94 -15.37 -9.97
CA HIS A 16 -2.23 -15.76 -11.36
C HIS A 16 -1.05 -15.55 -12.31
N CYS A 17 0.08 -15.05 -11.82
CA CYS A 17 1.29 -14.91 -12.61
C CYS A 17 2.12 -16.19 -12.52
N ASP A 18 2.41 -16.85 -13.65
CA ASP A 18 3.35 -17.98 -13.67
C ASP A 18 4.78 -17.52 -13.40
N ARG A 19 5.15 -16.37 -13.97
CA ARG A 19 6.42 -15.68 -13.73
C ARG A 19 6.17 -14.20 -13.49
N VAL A 20 7.01 -13.59 -12.65
CA VAL A 20 7.09 -12.14 -12.49
C VAL A 20 8.25 -11.61 -13.36
N PRO A 21 8.03 -10.58 -14.19
CA PRO A 21 9.08 -9.97 -15.03
C PRO A 21 10.28 -9.49 -14.20
N ASP A 22 11.47 -9.59 -14.79
CA ASP A 22 12.72 -9.22 -14.10
C ASP A 22 12.76 -7.71 -13.81
N GLU A 23 12.11 -6.89 -14.66
CA GLU A 23 11.96 -5.45 -14.46
C GLU A 23 11.19 -5.13 -13.18
N LEU A 24 10.10 -5.86 -12.89
CA LEU A 24 9.35 -5.66 -11.64
C LEU A 24 10.18 -6.09 -10.43
N ARG A 25 10.97 -7.16 -10.57
CA ARG A 25 11.87 -7.62 -9.50
C ARG A 25 12.94 -6.58 -9.20
N SER A 26 13.62 -6.08 -10.23
CA SER A 26 14.63 -5.05 -10.13
C SER A 26 14.05 -3.76 -9.56
N PHE A 27 12.86 -3.36 -10.00
CA PHE A 27 12.15 -2.20 -9.45
C PHE A 27 11.90 -2.34 -7.95
N LEU A 28 11.27 -3.43 -7.51
CA LEU A 28 10.96 -3.66 -6.10
C LEU A 28 12.21 -3.72 -5.22
N ALA A 29 13.30 -4.31 -5.72
CA ALA A 29 14.54 -4.47 -4.98
C ALA A 29 15.45 -3.23 -5.00
N ASP A 30 15.14 -2.21 -5.79
CA ASP A 30 15.97 -1.01 -5.94
C ASP A 30 16.06 -0.22 -4.62
N PRO A 31 17.24 -0.08 -4.00
CA PRO A 31 17.41 0.68 -2.77
C PRO A 31 17.29 2.20 -2.96
N GLN A 32 17.27 2.70 -4.20
CA GLN A 32 17.00 4.11 -4.49
C GLN A 32 15.49 4.42 -4.52
N THR A 33 14.64 3.39 -4.51
CA THR A 33 13.19 3.55 -4.49
C THR A 33 12.64 3.30 -3.09
N ILE A 34 11.97 4.30 -2.51
CA ILE A 34 11.27 4.18 -1.24
C ILE A 34 9.82 3.76 -1.49
N TYR A 35 9.45 2.61 -0.95
CA TYR A 35 8.08 2.14 -0.93
C TYR A 35 7.40 2.56 0.38
N VAL A 36 6.16 3.00 0.30
CA VAL A 36 5.35 3.43 1.44
C VAL A 36 4.06 2.62 1.47
N GLY A 37 3.69 2.10 2.64
CA GLY A 37 2.44 1.37 2.86
C GLY A 37 1.97 1.48 4.31
N VAL A 38 0.81 0.92 4.63
CA VAL A 38 0.30 0.84 6.02
C VAL A 38 0.33 -0.63 6.44
N TRP A 39 0.75 -0.97 7.67
CA TRP A 39 0.73 -2.33 8.25
C TRP A 39 1.71 -3.36 7.64
N ASN A 40 2.88 -2.91 7.19
CA ASN A 40 3.66 -3.66 6.19
C ASN A 40 4.80 -4.54 6.73
N ASN A 41 5.03 -4.61 8.06
CA ASN A 41 6.11 -5.43 8.60
C ASN A 41 6.01 -6.92 8.24
N GLN A 42 4.81 -7.40 7.89
CA GLN A 42 4.61 -8.77 7.40
C GLN A 42 4.57 -8.88 5.88
N ASP A 43 4.26 -7.82 5.14
CA ASP A 43 3.99 -7.92 3.71
C ASP A 43 5.25 -8.11 2.88
N ALA A 44 6.34 -7.41 3.23
CA ALA A 44 7.66 -7.70 2.66
C ALA A 44 8.07 -9.16 2.89
N ARG A 45 7.80 -9.70 4.10
CA ARG A 45 8.11 -11.10 4.42
C ARG A 45 7.22 -12.08 3.64
N LYS A 46 5.94 -11.78 3.46
CA LYS A 46 5.03 -12.60 2.64
C LYS A 46 5.47 -12.62 1.19
N LEU A 47 5.87 -11.47 0.64
CA LEU A 47 6.37 -11.37 -0.73
C LEU A 47 7.68 -12.18 -0.92
N ALA A 48 8.61 -12.06 0.03
CA ALA A 48 9.88 -12.79 0.00
C ALA A 48 9.70 -14.31 0.13
N ARG A 49 8.68 -14.76 0.88
CA ARG A 49 8.34 -16.19 1.06
C ARG A 49 7.39 -16.74 0.00
N SER A 50 6.82 -15.88 -0.84
CA SER A 50 5.94 -16.31 -1.91
C SER A 50 6.71 -17.15 -2.94
N ARG A 51 6.00 -17.89 -3.80
CA ARG A 51 6.62 -18.61 -4.93
C ARG A 51 7.48 -17.71 -5.83
N HIS A 52 7.17 -16.41 -5.83
CA HIS A 52 7.87 -15.41 -6.63
C HIS A 52 9.11 -14.85 -5.94
N GLN A 53 9.27 -15.03 -4.63
CA GLN A 53 10.44 -14.57 -3.87
C GLN A 53 10.78 -13.10 -4.14
N LEU A 54 9.76 -12.23 -4.09
CA LEU A 54 9.94 -10.80 -4.35
C LEU A 54 10.50 -10.12 -3.11
N VAL A 55 11.65 -9.46 -3.27
CA VAL A 55 12.31 -8.68 -2.23
C VAL A 55 11.99 -7.21 -2.47
N ILE A 56 11.64 -6.49 -1.39
CA ILE A 56 11.48 -5.04 -1.41
C ILE A 56 12.73 -4.44 -0.78
N GLY A 57 13.36 -3.48 -1.47
CA GLY A 57 14.57 -2.80 -1.00
C GLY A 57 14.31 -1.98 0.26
N GLN A 58 13.51 -0.92 0.14
CA GLN A 58 13.14 -0.07 1.27
C GLN A 58 11.62 0.09 1.36
N LEU A 59 11.01 -0.39 2.44
CA LEU A 59 9.57 -0.29 2.71
C LEU A 59 9.34 0.39 4.06
N LEU A 60 8.65 1.53 4.04
CA LEU A 60 8.34 2.33 5.22
C LEU A 60 6.85 2.19 5.58
N ASP A 61 6.55 2.01 6.86
CA ASP A 61 5.17 2.08 7.35
C ASP A 61 4.80 3.56 7.57
N ILE A 62 3.83 4.05 6.81
CA ILE A 62 3.40 5.46 6.87
C ILE A 62 2.92 5.85 8.26
N LYS A 63 2.44 4.89 9.06
CA LYS A 63 1.98 5.11 10.44
C LYS A 63 3.08 5.64 11.36
N ASP A 64 4.33 5.35 11.06
CA ASP A 64 5.47 5.82 11.85
C ASP A 64 5.78 7.31 11.60
N TYR A 65 5.21 7.90 10.55
CA TYR A 65 5.53 9.26 10.09
C TYR A 65 4.36 10.24 10.14
N VAL A 66 3.11 9.75 10.23
CA VAL A 66 1.94 10.62 10.28
C VAL A 66 1.74 11.24 11.67
N GLN A 67 1.47 12.55 11.66
CA GLN A 67 1.23 13.36 12.85
C GLN A 67 -0.04 14.20 12.68
N ASP A 68 -0.70 14.50 13.79
CA ASP A 68 -1.83 15.40 13.82
C ASP A 68 -1.38 16.88 13.73
N SER A 69 -2.35 17.78 13.66
CA SER A 69 -2.12 19.23 13.62
C SER A 69 -1.37 19.80 14.83
N ALA A 70 -1.29 19.09 15.95
CA ALA A 70 -0.51 19.45 17.13
C ALA A 70 0.89 18.78 17.17
N GLY A 71 1.24 17.99 16.16
CA GLY A 71 2.49 17.22 16.09
C GLY A 71 2.45 15.91 16.88
N GLY A 72 1.29 15.46 17.34
CA GLY A 72 1.08 14.19 18.01
C GLY A 72 1.10 13.02 17.02
N SER A 73 1.68 11.88 17.41
CA SER A 73 1.75 10.69 16.55
C SER A 73 0.35 10.12 16.28
N MET A 74 0.08 9.80 15.02
CA MET A 74 -1.17 9.16 14.59
C MET A 74 -1.01 7.66 14.28
N GLY A 75 0.11 7.03 14.66
CA GLY A 75 0.37 5.63 14.30
C GLY A 75 -0.70 4.65 14.82
N GLY A 76 -1.31 4.96 15.97
CA GLY A 76 -2.41 4.19 16.57
C GLY A 76 -3.80 4.47 15.97
N CYS A 77 -3.93 5.46 15.09
CA CYS A 77 -5.22 5.87 14.53
C CYS A 77 -5.70 4.91 13.42
N SER A 78 -7.01 4.96 13.16
CA SER A 78 -7.61 4.27 12.02
C SER A 78 -7.21 4.93 10.70
N PHE A 79 -7.30 4.17 9.60
CA PHE A 79 -7.05 4.70 8.26
C PHE A 79 -7.90 5.94 7.96
N GLU A 80 -9.20 5.88 8.28
CA GLU A 80 -10.13 7.00 8.09
C GLU A 80 -9.74 8.23 8.91
N ALA A 81 -9.31 8.04 10.16
CA ALA A 81 -8.88 9.16 11.01
C ALA A 81 -7.61 9.84 10.45
N ILE A 82 -6.65 9.05 9.96
CA ILE A 82 -5.42 9.57 9.33
C ILE A 82 -5.77 10.35 8.06
N VAL A 83 -6.61 9.77 7.18
CA VAL A 83 -7.01 10.44 5.93
C VAL A 83 -7.76 11.74 6.21
N LYS A 84 -8.65 11.74 7.21
CA LYS A 84 -9.38 12.93 7.61
C LYS A 84 -8.44 14.02 8.13
N GLU A 85 -7.54 13.69 9.06
CA GLU A 85 -6.64 14.68 9.68
C GLU A 85 -5.62 15.21 8.67
N CYS A 86 -4.97 14.32 7.90
CA CYS A 86 -3.88 14.71 7.00
C CYS A 86 -4.36 15.26 5.65
N MET A 87 -5.53 14.82 5.15
CA MET A 87 -6.00 15.15 3.79
C MET A 87 -7.35 15.87 3.76
N GLY A 88 -8.06 15.98 4.89
CA GLY A 88 -9.38 16.64 4.97
C GLY A 88 -10.52 15.85 4.32
N TYR A 89 -10.31 14.60 3.90
CA TYR A 89 -11.35 13.77 3.29
C TYR A 89 -12.11 12.97 4.34
N HIS A 90 -13.44 13.01 4.28
CA HIS A 90 -14.33 12.34 5.21
C HIS A 90 -14.90 11.05 4.61
N GLY A 91 -15.11 10.03 5.44
CA GLY A 91 -15.73 8.76 5.02
C GLY A 91 -14.82 7.85 4.19
N VAL A 92 -13.54 8.23 4.01
CA VAL A 92 -12.56 7.43 3.27
C VAL A 92 -12.02 6.33 4.19
N ARG A 93 -12.50 5.10 3.99
CA ARG A 93 -12.15 3.95 4.82
C ARG A 93 -12.01 2.69 3.96
N LEU A 94 -11.22 1.75 4.46
CA LEU A 94 -11.16 0.40 3.90
C LEU A 94 -12.26 -0.44 4.54
N ASP A 95 -12.99 -1.18 3.72
CA ASP A 95 -14.05 -2.07 4.14
C ASP A 95 -13.47 -3.39 4.68
N GLY A 96 -13.87 -3.76 5.89
CA GLY A 96 -13.36 -4.97 6.55
C GLY A 96 -13.84 -6.28 5.93
N GLU A 97 -14.99 -6.30 5.27
CA GLU A 97 -15.50 -7.47 4.52
C GLU A 97 -14.72 -7.64 3.21
N ILE A 98 -14.52 -6.55 2.47
CA ILE A 98 -13.70 -6.56 1.25
C ILE A 98 -12.25 -6.91 1.57
N SER A 99 -11.68 -6.38 2.65
CA SER A 99 -10.32 -6.70 3.10
C SER A 99 -10.12 -8.19 3.38
N ARG A 100 -11.16 -8.89 3.82
CA ARG A 100 -11.16 -10.33 4.13
C ARG A 100 -11.80 -11.19 3.04
N SER A 101 -12.22 -10.59 1.93
CA SER A 101 -12.77 -11.30 0.77
C SER A 101 -11.70 -12.16 0.09
N ASP A 102 -12.13 -12.98 -0.86
CA ASP A 102 -11.18 -13.78 -1.65
C ASP A 102 -10.47 -12.90 -2.70
N TRP A 103 -9.22 -12.53 -2.40
CA TRP A 103 -8.34 -11.80 -3.32
C TRP A 103 -7.62 -12.70 -4.34
N SER A 104 -7.86 -14.02 -4.28
CA SER A 104 -7.33 -14.99 -5.24
C SER A 104 -8.25 -15.26 -6.42
N VAL A 105 -9.45 -14.65 -6.45
CA VAL A 105 -10.36 -14.70 -7.60
C VAL A 105 -9.65 -14.22 -8.88
N TYR A 106 -10.10 -14.71 -10.03
CA TYR A 106 -9.49 -14.34 -11.31
C TYR A 106 -9.82 -12.90 -11.71
N TYR A 107 -11.09 -12.52 -11.60
CA TYR A 107 -11.55 -11.15 -11.82
C TYR A 107 -11.90 -10.50 -10.49
N LEU A 108 -11.16 -9.47 -10.12
CA LEU A 108 -11.50 -8.64 -8.96
C LEU A 108 -12.79 -7.86 -9.26
N CYS A 109 -13.67 -7.73 -8.28
CA CYS A 109 -14.84 -6.86 -8.40
C CYS A 109 -14.43 -5.38 -8.25
N ASP A 110 -15.34 -4.48 -8.64
CA ASP A 110 -15.10 -3.04 -8.57
C ASP A 110 -14.78 -2.56 -7.14
N GLU A 111 -15.38 -3.19 -6.12
CA GLU A 111 -15.10 -2.86 -4.71
C GLU A 111 -13.69 -3.27 -4.29
N GLN A 112 -13.21 -4.44 -4.72
CA GLN A 112 -11.83 -4.88 -4.50
C GLN A 112 -10.85 -3.96 -5.24
N ILE A 113 -11.14 -3.63 -6.50
CA ILE A 113 -10.30 -2.72 -7.30
C ILE A 113 -10.24 -1.34 -6.65
N LEU A 114 -11.39 -0.80 -6.24
CA LEU A 114 -11.48 0.50 -5.55
C LEU A 114 -10.68 0.48 -4.25
N GLN A 115 -10.87 -0.54 -3.41
CA GLN A 115 -10.18 -0.61 -2.12
C GLN A 115 -8.67 -0.71 -2.28
N ALA A 116 -8.17 -1.57 -3.17
CA ALA A 116 -6.74 -1.66 -3.44
C ALA A 116 -6.20 -0.35 -4.05
N SER A 117 -6.95 0.28 -4.95
CA SER A 117 -6.52 1.56 -5.51
C SER A 117 -6.47 2.66 -4.46
N LEU A 118 -7.46 2.69 -3.56
CA LEU A 118 -7.56 3.68 -2.48
C LEU A 118 -6.44 3.53 -1.46
N ASP A 119 -6.16 2.30 -1.04
CA ASP A 119 -5.09 2.00 -0.08
C ASP A 119 -3.71 2.45 -0.64
N ALA A 120 -3.34 2.01 -1.85
CA ALA A 120 -2.08 2.43 -2.47
C ALA A 120 -2.02 3.94 -2.72
N TYR A 121 -3.11 4.56 -3.18
CA TYR A 121 -3.15 6.00 -3.46
C TYR A 121 -2.95 6.82 -2.18
N VAL A 122 -3.69 6.51 -1.11
CA VAL A 122 -3.56 7.22 0.17
C VAL A 122 -2.15 7.07 0.72
N CYS A 123 -1.56 5.87 0.68
CA CYS A 123 -0.18 5.66 1.11
C CYS A 123 0.81 6.53 0.33
N ALA A 124 0.68 6.57 -1.01
CA ALA A 124 1.52 7.40 -1.85
C ALA A 124 1.33 8.90 -1.56
N ALA A 125 0.08 9.36 -1.45
CA ALA A 125 -0.23 10.76 -1.17
C ALA A 125 0.24 11.20 0.23
N LEU A 126 0.09 10.36 1.25
CA LEU A 126 0.61 10.62 2.59
C LEU A 126 2.13 10.62 2.60
N GLY A 127 2.78 9.67 1.90
CA GLY A 127 4.23 9.69 1.68
C GLY A 127 4.69 11.02 1.06
N VAL A 128 3.90 11.55 0.12
CA VAL A 128 4.06 12.88 -0.48
C VAL A 128 3.79 14.02 0.52
N TRP A 129 2.98 13.81 1.54
CA TRP A 129 2.70 14.84 2.54
C TRP A 129 3.82 14.92 3.59
N VAL A 130 4.32 13.78 4.06
CA VAL A 130 5.36 13.67 5.12
C VAL A 130 6.80 13.78 4.60
N ARG A 131 7.03 14.04 3.31
CA ARG A 131 8.37 14.20 2.70
C ARG A 131 9.26 12.95 2.76
N LEU A 132 8.71 11.79 2.40
CA LEU A 132 9.43 10.51 2.35
C LEU A 132 10.06 10.18 0.98
N TRP A 133 10.55 11.16 0.22
CA TRP A 133 11.18 10.98 -1.10
C TRP A 133 12.46 11.80 -1.26
#